data_AF-A0A4Q3UWZ8-F1
#
_entry.id   AF-A0A4Q3UWZ8-F1
#
_cell.length_a   1.000
_cell.length_b   1.000
_cell.length_c   1.000
_cell.angle_alpha   90.00
_cell.angle_beta   90.00
_cell.angle_gamma   90.00
#
_symmetry.space_group_name_H-M   'P 1'
#
loop_
_entity.id
_entity.type
_entity.pdbx_description
1 polymer ?
#
loop_
_entity_poly.entity_id
_entity_poly.type
_entity_poly.pdbx_seq_one_letter_code
_entity_poly.pdbx_strand_id
1 'polypeptide(L)'
;MALFFSGKTTCPLCGKMIEEGDAMVAFSAFLRSEHRLGRFSDAAFHESCFRASPEGAEAEALYAEWNAIWDARPRGVPWAEAEAWGKKANALFDEIAERADLPKPRTSDL
;
A
#
# COMPACT_ATOMS: atom_id res chain seq x y z
N MET A 1 -7.61 6.18 2.98
CA MET A 1 -6.77 7.35 3.27
C MET A 1 -6.37 7.17 4.72
N ALA A 2 -5.10 6.88 5.01
CA ALA A 2 -4.69 6.68 6.39
C ALA A 2 -4.81 8.01 7.12
N LEU A 3 -5.75 8.08 8.07
CA LEU A 3 -5.85 9.21 8.97
C LEU A 3 -4.74 9.08 10.01
N PHE A 4 -3.71 9.90 9.89
CA PHE A 4 -2.63 9.97 10.86
C PHE A 4 -2.92 11.04 11.91
N PHE A 5 -2.85 10.64 13.17
CA PHE A 5 -2.96 11.52 14.32
C PHE A 5 -1.74 11.27 15.20
N SER A 6 -0.81 12.23 15.27
CA SER A 6 0.38 12.12 16.13
C SER A 6 -0.03 11.85 17.59
N GLY A 7 0.70 10.96 18.25
CA GLY A 7 0.41 10.53 19.63
C GLY A 7 -0.90 9.75 19.78
N LYS A 8 -1.52 9.29 18.69
CA LYS A 8 -2.73 8.45 18.69
C LYS A 8 -2.70 7.32 17.67
N THR A 9 -1.89 7.44 16.62
CA THR A 9 -1.67 6.37 15.64
C THR A 9 -0.58 5.42 16.13
N THR A 10 -0.92 4.14 16.26
CA THR A 10 0.04 3.09 16.63
C THR A 10 0.72 2.53 15.39
N CYS A 11 2.05 2.38 15.42
CA CYS A 11 2.80 1.67 14.39
C CYS A 11 2.46 0.16 14.43
N PRO A 12 1.87 -0.43 13.38
CA PRO A 12 1.49 -1.85 13.40
C PRO A 12 2.66 -2.83 13.49
N LEU A 13 3.88 -2.39 13.16
CA LEU A 13 5.08 -3.26 13.18
C LEU A 13 5.70 -3.40 14.57
N CYS A 14 5.65 -2.35 15.41
CA CYS A 14 6.27 -2.36 16.73
C CYS A 14 5.29 -2.18 17.89
N GLY A 15 4.03 -1.85 17.62
CA GLY A 15 2.98 -1.66 18.62
C GLY A 15 3.10 -0.38 19.44
N LYS A 16 4.08 0.50 19.16
CA LYS A 16 4.27 1.79 19.84
C LYS A 16 3.52 2.91 19.11
N MET A 17 3.08 3.93 19.84
CA MET A 17 2.55 5.15 19.24
C MET A 17 3.63 5.86 18.43
N ILE A 18 3.22 6.44 17.30
CA ILE A 18 4.02 7.34 16.49
C ILE A 18 3.82 8.75 17.06
N GLU A 19 4.89 9.34 17.57
CA GLU A 19 4.87 10.62 18.25
C GLU A 19 5.16 11.78 17.29
N GLU A 20 4.94 13.00 17.76
CA GLU A 20 5.35 14.20 17.03
C GLU A 20 6.88 14.25 16.89
N GLY A 21 7.36 14.46 15.66
CA GLY A 21 8.79 14.47 15.34
C GLY A 21 9.37 13.13 14.89
N ASP A 22 8.61 12.03 15.00
CA ASP A 22 9.03 10.75 14.43
C ASP A 22 8.98 10.80 12.90
N ALA A 23 10.04 10.29 12.26
CA ALA A 23 10.02 10.04 10.83
C ALA A 23 9.08 8.87 10.53
N MET A 24 8.18 9.05 9.56
CA MET A 24 7.13 8.08 9.26
C MET A 24 6.97 7.80 7.77
N VAL A 25 6.47 6.60 7.48
CA VAL A 25 5.99 6.19 6.16
C VAL A 25 4.51 5.86 6.32
N ALA A 26 3.67 6.36 5.41
CA ALA A 26 2.24 6.10 5.43
C ALA A 26 1.74 5.68 4.05
N PHE A 27 0.78 4.77 4.04
CA PHE A 27 0.13 4.30 2.84
C PHE A 27 -1.37 4.56 2.94
N SER A 28 -1.99 5.07 1.87
CA SER A 28 -3.45 5.04 1.74
C SER A 28 -3.94 3.60 1.59
N ALA A 29 -5.21 3.32 1.90
CA ALA A 29 -5.86 2.07 1.51
C ALA A 29 -5.59 1.72 0.04
N PHE A 30 -4.93 0.57 -0.18
CA PHE A 30 -4.62 0.05 -1.50
C PHE A 30 -4.78 -1.47 -1.59
N LEU A 31 -4.61 -2.20 -0.48
CA LEU A 31 -4.85 -3.65 -0.39
C LEU A 31 -6.02 -3.99 0.53
N ARG A 32 -6.58 -5.18 0.31
CA ARG A 32 -7.55 -5.84 1.20
C ARG A 32 -6.84 -6.45 2.41
N SER A 33 -7.57 -6.64 3.51
CA SER A 33 -7.05 -7.18 4.77
C SER A 33 -6.48 -8.59 4.67
N GLU A 34 -6.98 -9.39 3.72
CA GLU A 34 -6.61 -10.80 3.56
C GLU A 34 -5.29 -10.99 2.81
N HIS A 35 -4.83 -9.97 2.07
CA HIS A 35 -3.55 -10.03 1.36
C HIS A 35 -2.41 -10.11 2.38
N ARG A 36 -1.35 -10.88 2.08
CA ARG A 36 -0.14 -10.96 2.92
C ARG A 36 0.45 -9.60 3.29
N LEU A 37 0.37 -8.62 2.39
CA LEU A 37 0.85 -7.25 2.60
C LEU A 37 -0.26 -6.30 3.09
N GLY A 38 -1.47 -6.82 3.37
CA GLY A 38 -2.64 -6.05 3.79
C GLY A 38 -2.39 -5.20 5.05
N ARG A 39 -1.49 -5.65 5.94
CA ARG A 39 -1.08 -4.86 7.13
C ARG A 39 -0.41 -3.53 6.80
N PHE A 40 0.11 -3.36 5.59
CA PHE A 40 0.71 -2.11 5.10
C PHE A 40 -0.34 -1.17 4.49
N SER A 41 -1.55 -1.65 4.22
CA SER A 41 -2.64 -0.86 3.64
C SER A 41 -3.32 0.02 4.68
N ASP A 42 -3.60 1.27 4.32
CA ASP A 42 -4.29 2.25 5.18
C ASP A 42 -3.64 2.43 6.57
N ALA A 43 -2.30 2.40 6.60
CA ALA A 43 -1.52 2.39 7.84
C ALA A 43 -0.34 3.36 7.79
N ALA A 44 0.14 3.75 8.97
CA ALA A 44 1.34 4.54 9.17
C ALA A 44 2.35 3.77 10.04
N PHE A 45 3.63 3.96 9.76
CA PHE A 45 4.74 3.24 10.38
C PHE A 45 5.83 4.23 10.77
N HIS A 46 6.54 3.95 11.85
CA HIS A 46 7.87 4.53 12.02
C HIS A 46 8.73 4.16 10.80
N GLU A 47 9.45 5.12 10.24
CA GLU A 47 10.31 4.87 9.08
C GLU A 47 11.32 3.75 9.38
N SER A 48 11.93 3.76 10.57
CA SER A 48 12.87 2.72 11.01
C SER A 48 12.25 1.33 11.04
N CYS A 49 11.00 1.21 11.52
CA CYS A 49 10.29 -0.06 11.57
C CYS A 49 9.96 -0.56 10.16
N PHE A 50 9.52 0.35 9.29
CA PHE A 50 9.22 0.02 7.90
C PHE A 50 10.45 -0.46 7.14
N ARG A 51 11.57 0.27 7.24
CA ARG A 51 12.84 -0.06 6.56
C ARG A 51 13.47 -1.36 7.09
N ALA A 52 13.22 -1.72 8.34
CA ALA A 52 13.66 -2.99 8.92
C ALA A 52 12.76 -4.19 8.57
N SER A 53 11.55 -3.95 8.03
CA SER A 53 10.62 -5.03 7.68
C SER A 53 11.09 -5.76 6.41
N PRO A 54 11.19 -7.11 6.44
CA PRO A 54 11.53 -7.89 5.25
C PRO A 54 10.58 -7.65 4.06
N GLU A 55 9.30 -7.39 4.37
CA GLU A 55 8.24 -7.18 3.38
C GLU A 55 8.03 -5.70 3.03
N GLY A 56 8.72 -4.77 3.71
CA GLY A 56 8.53 -3.33 3.52
C GLY A 56 8.82 -2.88 2.08
N ALA A 57 9.92 -3.36 1.50
CA ALA A 57 10.27 -3.06 0.11
C ALA A 57 9.23 -3.60 -0.90
N GLU A 58 8.61 -4.75 -0.60
CA GLU A 58 7.55 -5.31 -1.46
C GLU A 58 6.27 -4.47 -1.38
N ALA A 59 5.90 -4.02 -0.18
CA ALA A 59 4.76 -3.12 0.00
C ALA A 59 4.99 -1.76 -0.70
N GLU A 60 6.20 -1.19 -0.61
CA GLU A 60 6.56 0.07 -1.29
C GLU A 60 6.45 -0.06 -2.81
N ALA A 61 6.97 -1.17 -3.38
CA ALA A 61 6.88 -1.43 -4.80
C ALA A 61 5.42 -1.60 -5.28
N LEU A 62 4.61 -2.36 -4.55
CA LEU A 62 3.21 -2.57 -4.89
C LEU A 62 2.38 -1.28 -4.75
N TYR A 63 2.71 -0.43 -3.79
CA TYR A 63 2.10 0.89 -3.64
C TYR A 63 2.49 1.84 -4.77
N ALA A 64 3.72 1.76 -5.28
CA ALA A 64 4.14 2.55 -6.44
C ALA A 64 3.33 2.19 -7.70
N GLU A 65 3.05 0.91 -7.94
CA GLU A 65 2.16 0.46 -9.02
C GLU A 65 0.74 0.99 -8.85
N TRP A 66 0.20 0.95 -7.62
CA TRP A 66 -1.11 1.52 -7.30
C TRP A 66 -1.15 3.02 -7.62
N ASN A 67 -0.16 3.79 -7.17
CA ASN A 67 -0.08 5.23 -7.44
C ASN A 67 0.03 5.51 -8.94
N ALA A 68 0.84 4.76 -9.69
CA ALA A 68 0.98 4.94 -11.12
C ALA A 68 -0.34 4.76 -11.87
N ILE A 69 -1.17 3.78 -11.46
CA ILE A 69 -2.53 3.60 -11.99
C ILE A 69 -3.39 4.83 -11.66
N TRP A 70 -3.42 5.29 -10.41
CA TRP A 70 -4.26 6.41 -10.00
C TRP A 70 -3.82 7.78 -10.53
N ASP A 71 -2.53 7.97 -10.77
CA ASP A 71 -1.97 9.17 -11.40
C ASP A 71 -2.35 9.26 -12.88
N ALA A 72 -2.55 8.11 -13.55
CA ALA A 72 -3.05 8.02 -14.92
C ALA A 72 -4.57 8.27 -15.05
N ARG A 73 -5.26 8.60 -13.95
CA ARG A 73 -6.71 8.87 -13.97
C ARG A 73 -7.06 10.04 -14.90
N PRO A 74 -8.01 9.87 -15.84
CA PRO A 74 -8.44 10.95 -16.71
C PRO A 74 -9.06 12.08 -15.89
N ARG A 75 -8.71 13.33 -16.24
CA ARG A 75 -9.21 14.54 -15.59
C ARG A 75 -10.18 15.26 -16.53
N GLY A 76 -11.25 15.82 -15.97
CA GLY A 76 -12.22 16.61 -16.74
C GLY A 76 -13.15 15.79 -17.65
N VAL A 77 -13.23 14.47 -17.46
CA VAL A 77 -14.14 13.59 -18.20
C VAL A 77 -15.52 13.49 -17.50
N PRO A 78 -16.60 13.14 -18.22
CA PRO A 78 -17.89 12.87 -17.62
C PRO A 78 -17.83 11.75 -16.57
N TRP A 79 -18.72 11.81 -15.57
CA TRP A 79 -18.74 10.84 -14.45
C TRP A 79 -18.77 9.38 -14.92
N ALA A 80 -19.58 9.05 -15.93
CA ALA A 80 -19.68 7.69 -16.46
C ALA A 80 -18.34 7.16 -17.01
N GLU A 81 -17.54 8.03 -17.64
CA GLU A 81 -16.21 7.67 -18.14
C GLU A 81 -15.21 7.50 -16.99
N ALA A 82 -15.24 8.39 -16.00
CA ALA A 82 -14.44 8.26 -14.79
C ALA A 82 -14.76 6.97 -14.02
N GLU A 83 -16.04 6.59 -13.91
CA GLU A 83 -16.46 5.34 -13.28
C GLU A 83 -16.00 4.11 -14.07
N ALA A 84 -16.15 4.11 -15.39
CA ALA A 84 -15.70 3.02 -16.25
C ALA A 84 -14.18 2.84 -16.18
N TRP A 85 -13.43 3.95 -16.13
CA TRP A 85 -11.99 3.93 -15.89
C TRP A 85 -11.66 3.35 -14.51
N GLY A 86 -12.34 3.79 -13.45
CA GLY A 86 -12.11 3.32 -12.09
C GLY A 86 -12.31 1.81 -11.94
N LYS A 87 -13.34 1.25 -12.59
CA LYS A 87 -13.55 -0.22 -12.62
C LYS A 87 -12.39 -0.95 -13.28
N LYS A 88 -11.89 -0.46 -14.41
CA LYS A 88 -10.74 -1.04 -15.12
C LYS A 88 -9.45 -0.91 -14.32
N ALA A 89 -9.21 0.25 -13.71
CA ALA A 89 -8.05 0.52 -12.87
C ALA A 89 -8.01 -0.42 -11.66
N ASN A 90 -9.14 -0.61 -10.97
CA ASN A 90 -9.24 -1.55 -9.85
C ASN A 90 -9.01 -3.00 -10.29
N ALA A 91 -9.61 -3.43 -11.41
CA ALA A 91 -9.39 -4.79 -11.92
C ALA A 91 -7.92 -5.05 -12.27
N LEU A 92 -7.26 -4.08 -12.94
CA LEU A 92 -5.83 -4.16 -13.24
C LEU A 92 -4.99 -4.25 -11.97
N PHE A 93 -5.31 -3.44 -10.95
CA PHE A 93 -4.57 -3.48 -9.70
C PHE A 93 -4.80 -4.77 -8.91
N ASP A 94 -6.03 -5.31 -8.90
CA ASP A 94 -6.34 -6.61 -8.29
C ASP A 94 -5.47 -7.73 -8.92
N GLU A 95 -5.31 -7.76 -10.24
CA GLU A 95 -4.41 -8.72 -10.92
C GLU A 95 -2.94 -8.58 -10.50
N ILE A 96 -2.46 -7.34 -10.34
CA ILE A 96 -1.09 -7.05 -9.89
C ILE A 96 -0.89 -7.51 -8.44
N ALA A 97 -1.86 -7.21 -7.58
CA ALA A 97 -1.84 -7.58 -6.16
C ALA A 97 -1.87 -9.11 -5.98
N GLU A 98 -2.76 -9.81 -6.69
CA GLU A 98 -2.82 -11.27 -6.66
C GLU A 98 -1.48 -11.91 -7.06
N ARG A 99 -0.83 -11.39 -8.10
CA ARG A 99 0.50 -11.86 -8.51
C ARG A 99 1.57 -11.62 -7.43
N ALA A 100 1.48 -10.51 -6.69
CA ALA A 100 2.40 -10.18 -5.60
C ALA A 100 2.15 -11.00 -4.31
N ASP A 101 0.95 -11.56 -4.18
CA ASP A 101 0.57 -12.42 -3.05
C ASP A 101 1.03 -13.88 -3.24
N LEU A 102 1.34 -14.30 -4.48
CA LEU A 102 1.87 -15.62 -4.77
C LEU A 102 3.22 -15.85 -4.07
N PRO A 103 3.49 -17.09 -3.58
CA PRO A 103 4.78 -17.42 -3.02
C PRO A 103 5.88 -17.24 -4.06
N LYS A 104 6.94 -16.50 -3.72
CA LYS A 104 8.11 -16.38 -4.59
C LYS A 104 8.76 -17.76 -4.77
N PRO A 105 9.17 -18.14 -5.99
CA PRO A 105 9.92 -19.37 -6.20
C PRO A 105 11.18 -19.35 -5.33
N ARG A 106 11.49 -20.47 -4.68
CA ARG A 106 12.68 -20.58 -3.83
C ARG A 106 13.91 -20.37 -4.70
N THR A 107 14.77 -19.44 -4.34
CA THR A 107 16.05 -19.15 -5.01
C THR A 107 17.11 -20.24 -4.83
N SER A 108 16.75 -21.42 -4.34
CA SER A 108 17.67 -22.54 -4.10
C SER A 108 17.92 -23.44 -5.32
N ASP A 109 17.29 -23.15 -6.46
CA ASP A 109 17.35 -24.02 -7.65
C ASP A 109 18.13 -23.38 -8.83
N LEU A 110 19.03 -22.42 -8.55
CA LEU A 110 19.99 -21.86 -9.51
C LEU A 110 21.44 -22.01 -9.03
#